data_AF-A0A1H6BU81-F1
#
_entry.id   AF-A0A1H6BU81-F1
#
_cell.length_a   1.000
_cell.length_b   1.000
_cell.length_c   1.000
_cell.angle_alpha   90.00
_cell.angle_beta   90.00
_cell.angle_gamma   90.00
#
_symmetry.space_group_name_H-M   'P 1'
#
loop_
_entity.id
_entity.type
_entity.pdbx_description
1 polymer ?
#
loop_
_entity_poly.entity_id
_entity_poly.type
_entity_poly.pdbx_seq_one_letter_code
_entity_poly.pdbx_strand_id
1 'polypeptide(L)'
;MASIRSVRNTTGEEVVCIACGDTISRSDAREYDKYGDRWDREGKTFEYLCKPCHRDCCHQPRTGLEETLINAGAGETEQPTFLRQYRRLAADSQQTES
;
A
#
# COMPACT_ATOMS: atom_id res chain seq x y z
N MET A 1 18.77 -17.96 -8.25
CA MET A 1 19.82 -17.24 -9.00
C MET A 1 19.92 -15.84 -8.42
N ALA A 2 21.00 -15.55 -7.70
CA ALA A 2 21.23 -14.25 -7.05
C ALA A 2 21.64 -13.21 -8.10
N SER A 3 20.85 -12.14 -8.25
CA SER A 3 21.13 -11.07 -9.21
C SER A 3 21.72 -9.83 -8.51
N ILE A 4 23.04 -9.75 -8.60
CA ILE A 4 23.90 -8.56 -8.76
C ILE A 4 23.56 -7.33 -7.90
N ARG A 5 24.39 -7.17 -6.87
CA ARG A 5 24.59 -5.95 -6.08
C ARG A 5 24.97 -4.78 -6.99
N SER A 6 24.16 -3.72 -7.01
CA SER A 6 24.56 -2.42 -7.54
C SER A 6 25.01 -1.54 -6.38
N VAL A 7 26.32 -1.37 -6.24
CA VAL A 7 26.95 -0.45 -5.29
C VAL A 7 26.87 0.97 -5.84
N ARG A 8 26.17 1.89 -5.16
CA ARG A 8 26.28 3.35 -5.39
C ARG A 8 26.27 4.13 -4.06
N ASN A 9 27.45 4.67 -3.77
CA ASN A 9 27.79 5.87 -3.00
C ASN A 9 27.15 6.08 -1.60
N THR A 10 27.92 5.76 -0.57
CA THR A 10 27.57 5.77 0.85
C THR A 10 27.88 7.13 1.50
N THR A 11 26.88 8.01 1.60
CA THR A 11 26.66 8.89 2.78
C THR A 11 25.17 9.19 2.99
N GLY A 12 24.28 8.27 2.61
CA GLY A 12 22.86 8.35 2.89
C GLY A 12 22.51 7.41 4.04
N GLU A 13 21.65 7.86 4.96
CA GLU A 13 21.05 7.01 5.99
C GLU A 13 20.56 5.69 5.38
N GLU A 14 20.83 4.56 6.03
CA GLU A 14 20.32 3.25 5.61
C GLU A 14 19.00 2.95 6.34
N VAL A 15 18.07 2.30 5.64
CA VAL A 15 16.75 1.95 6.16
C VAL A 15 16.40 0.52 5.78
N VAL A 16 15.53 -0.12 6.56
CA VAL A 16 15.10 -1.51 6.34
C VAL A 16 13.75 -1.51 5.62
N CYS A 17 13.67 -2.24 4.51
CA CYS A 17 12.40 -2.48 3.83
C CYS A 17 11.48 -3.33 4.72
N ILE A 18 10.29 -2.82 5.09
CA ILE A 18 9.34 -3.54 5.95
C ILE A 18 8.74 -4.80 5.29
N ALA A 19 8.82 -4.90 3.96
CA ALA A 19 8.23 -6.02 3.21
C ALA A 19 9.22 -7.19 3.02
N CYS A 20 10.46 -6.92 2.60
CA CYS A 20 11.45 -7.96 2.32
C CYS A 20 12.56 -8.07 3.37
N GLY A 21 12.71 -7.08 4.26
CA GLY A 21 13.76 -7.04 5.27
C GLY A 21 15.13 -6.57 4.78
N ASP A 22 15.28 -6.24 3.48
CA ASP A 22 16.56 -5.77 2.94
C ASP A 22 16.90 -4.36 3.46
N THR A 23 18.17 -4.17 3.83
CA THR A 23 18.74 -2.84 4.10
C THR A 23 19.08 -2.16 2.78
N ILE A 24 18.54 -0.95 2.59
CA ILE A 24 18.73 -0.14 1.38
C ILE A 24 19.09 1.30 1.76
N SER A 25 19.68 2.04 0.82
CA SER A 25 19.84 3.49 1.01
C SER A 25 18.48 4.16 1.14
N ARG A 26 18.35 5.11 2.07
CA ARG A 26 17.15 5.95 2.21
C ARG A 26 16.77 6.64 0.90
N SER A 27 17.76 7.03 0.08
CA SER A 27 17.51 7.65 -1.23
C SER A 27 16.84 6.72 -2.25
N ASP A 28 16.98 5.41 -2.06
CA ASP A 28 16.35 4.37 -2.87
C ASP A 28 15.07 3.78 -2.24
N ALA A 29 14.70 4.24 -1.05
CA ALA A 29 13.49 3.83 -0.36
C ALA A 29 12.29 4.70 -0.73
N ARG A 30 11.09 4.14 -0.50
CA ARG A 30 9.81 4.85 -0.49
C ARG A 30 9.32 4.93 0.94
N GLU A 31 8.96 6.13 1.38
CA GLU A 31 8.33 6.37 2.66
C GLU A 31 6.89 5.83 2.62
N TYR A 32 6.55 5.07 3.65
CA TYR A 32 5.23 4.48 3.86
C TYR A 32 4.67 5.02 5.18
N ASP A 33 3.52 5.69 5.10
CA ASP A 33 2.74 6.05 6.29
C ASP A 33 1.59 5.04 6.44
N LYS A 34 1.66 4.23 7.48
CA LYS A 34 0.65 3.20 7.79
C LYS A 34 -0.76 3.76 8.04
N TYR A 35 -0.88 5.06 8.30
CA TYR A 35 -2.16 5.74 8.54
C TYR A 35 -2.70 6.46 7.29
N GLY A 36 -1.94 6.50 6.20
CA GLY A 36 -2.37 7.11 4.93
C GLY A 36 -2.45 8.64 4.94
N ASP A 37 -2.17 9.30 6.06
CA ASP A 37 -2.12 10.76 6.18
C ASP A 37 -0.67 11.24 6.10
N ARG A 38 -0.21 11.61 4.90
CA ARG A 38 1.15 12.14 4.73
C ARG A 38 1.32 13.55 5.25
N TRP A 39 0.28 14.38 5.32
CA TRP A 39 0.43 15.85 5.44
C TRP A 39 -0.02 16.43 6.79
N ASP A 40 -1.12 15.96 7.37
CA ASP A 40 -1.86 16.73 8.38
C ASP A 40 -1.56 16.34 9.84
N ARG A 41 -1.08 15.12 10.10
CA ARG A 41 -0.66 14.70 11.45
C ARG A 41 0.77 15.13 11.86
N GLU A 42 0.93 15.51 13.13
CA GLU A 42 2.23 15.77 13.78
C GLU A 42 2.89 14.49 14.36
N GLY A 43 4.21 14.51 14.56
CA GLY A 43 4.94 13.40 15.19
C GLY A 43 5.01 12.11 14.36
N LYS A 44 4.91 12.23 13.03
CA LYS A 44 4.93 11.11 12.09
C LYS A 44 6.27 10.38 12.09
N THR A 45 6.20 9.06 12.13
CA THR A 45 7.32 8.17 11.78
C THR A 45 6.99 7.44 10.49
N PHE A 46 7.91 7.50 9.52
CA PHE A 46 7.76 6.77 8.27
C PHE A 46 8.40 5.39 8.39
N GLU A 47 7.73 4.42 7.79
CA GLU A 47 8.31 3.13 7.47
C GLU A 47 8.85 3.16 6.04
N TYR A 48 9.66 2.18 5.64
CA TYR A 48 10.35 2.21 4.35
C TYR A 48 10.07 0.96 3.53
N LEU A 49 9.86 1.15 2.22
CA LEU A 49 9.75 0.09 1.23
C LEU A 49 10.81 0.27 0.14
N CYS A 50 11.42 -0.82 -0.30
CA CYS A 50 12.23 -0.79 -1.51
C CYS A 50 11.33 -0.57 -2.74
N LYS A 51 11.87 0.04 -3.80
CA LYS A 51 11.13 0.31 -5.06
C LYS A 51 10.44 -0.93 -5.64
N PRO A 52 11.04 -2.15 -5.65
CA PRO A 52 10.34 -3.37 -6.04
C PRO A 52 9.10 -3.66 -5.17
N CYS A 53 9.27 -3.79 -3.85
CA CYS A 53 8.16 -4.12 -2.95
C CYS A 53 7.03 -3.08 -2.98
N HIS A 54 7.37 -1.79 -3.05
CA HIS A 54 6.36 -0.75 -3.22
C HIS A 54 5.57 -0.91 -4.52
N ARG A 55 6.22 -1.30 -5.64
CA ARG A 55 5.51 -1.50 -6.92
C ARG A 55 4.54 -2.67 -6.87
N ASP A 56 4.87 -3.70 -6.08
CA ASP A 56 4.03 -4.88 -5.92
C ASP A 56 2.87 -4.65 -4.93
N CYS A 57 2.87 -3.54 -4.18
CA CYS A 57 1.78 -3.18 -3.28
C CYS A 57 0.49 -2.82 -4.03
N CYS A 58 -0.65 -3.13 -3.41
CA CYS A 58 -1.93 -2.58 -3.83
C CYS A 58 -2.02 -1.11 -3.43
N HIS A 59 -2.21 -0.21 -4.40
CA HIS A 59 -2.31 1.23 -4.18
C HIS A 59 -3.78 1.71 -4.11
N GLN A 60 -4.74 0.79 -4.00
CA GLN A 60 -6.13 1.18 -3.86
C GLN A 60 -6.33 1.88 -2.51
N PRO A 61 -7.08 3.00 -2.49
CA PRO A 61 -7.36 3.71 -1.26
C PRO A 61 -8.06 2.78 -0.27
N ARG A 62 -7.70 2.91 1.01
CA ARG A 62 -8.31 2.12 2.09
C ARG A 62 -9.58 2.79 2.63
N THR A 63 -9.73 4.09 2.40
CA THR A 63 -10.92 4.86 2.76
C THR A 63 -12.15 4.23 2.11
N GLY A 64 -13.20 3.98 2.91
CA GLY A 64 -14.45 3.38 2.41
C GLY A 64 -14.38 1.90 2.02
N LEU A 65 -13.19 1.27 2.02
CA LEU A 65 -13.06 -0.14 1.61
C LEU A 65 -13.82 -1.07 2.55
N GLU A 66 -13.68 -0.90 3.87
CA GLU A 66 -14.35 -1.75 4.86
C GLU A 66 -15.87 -1.65 4.76
N GLU A 67 -16.39 -0.44 4.66
CA GLU A 67 -17.83 -0.20 4.44
C GLU A 67 -18.31 -0.84 3.13
N THR A 68 -17.55 -0.71 2.04
CA THR A 68 -17.86 -1.34 0.75
C THR A 68 -17.90 -2.87 0.86
N LEU A 69 -16.98 -3.47 1.62
CA LEU A 69 -16.94 -4.92 1.84
C LEU A 69 -18.13 -5.41 2.66
N ILE A 70 -18.50 -4.68 3.72
CA ILE A 70 -19.68 -4.97 4.54
C ILE A 70 -20.95 -4.86 3.67
N ASN A 71 -21.10 -3.78 2.91
CA ASN A 71 -22.26 -3.56 2.04
C ASN A 71 -22.37 -4.59 0.91
N ALA A 72 -21.24 -5.18 0.49
CA ALA A 72 -21.21 -6.29 -0.45
C ALA A 72 -21.52 -7.67 0.18
N GLY A 73 -21.73 -7.75 1.49
CA GLY A 73 -22.03 -8.99 2.20
C GLY A 73 -20.80 -9.89 2.40
N ALA A 74 -19.61 -9.32 2.59
CA ALA A 74 -18.39 -10.09 2.83
C ALA A 74 -18.56 -11.08 4.00
N GLY A 75 -18.46 -12.38 3.73
CA GLY A 75 -18.62 -13.43 4.74
C GLY A 75 -20.08 -13.78 5.08
N GLU A 76 -21.06 -13.00 4.61
CA GLU A 76 -22.49 -13.23 4.84
C GLU A 76 -23.20 -13.82 3.62
N THR A 77 -22.64 -13.66 2.42
CA THR A 77 -23.17 -14.22 1.18
C THR A 77 -22.18 -15.13 0.47
N GLU A 78 -22.69 -15.91 -0.48
CA GLU A 78 -21.89 -16.79 -1.32
C GLU A 78 -20.97 -15.97 -2.25
N GLN A 79 -19.76 -16.49 -2.47
CA GLN A 79 -18.68 -15.79 -3.17
C GLN A 79 -19.09 -15.18 -4.52
N PRO A 80 -19.86 -15.86 -5.40
CA PRO A 80 -20.28 -15.26 -6.67
C PRO A 80 -21.20 -14.04 -6.49
N THR A 81 -22.04 -14.04 -5.46
CA THR A 81 -22.95 -12.93 -5.15
C THR A 81 -22.19 -11.75 -4.57
N PHE A 82 -21.29 -12.01 -3.61
CA PHE A 82 -20.37 -11.02 -3.05
C PHE A 82 -19.59 -10.30 -4.16
N LEU A 83 -18.95 -11.06 -5.07
CA LEU A 83 -18.13 -10.47 -6.13
C LEU A 83 -18.93 -9.60 -7.10
N ARG A 84 -20.19 -9.96 -7.39
CA ARG A 84 -21.09 -9.13 -8.21
C ARG A 84 -21.45 -7.82 -7.50
N GLN A 85 -21.81 -7.90 -6.22
CA GLN A 85 -22.19 -6.73 -5.42
C GLN A 85 -21.00 -5.80 -5.19
N TYR A 86 -19.84 -6.34 -4.80
CA TYR A 86 -18.61 -5.58 -4.61
C TYR A 86 -18.19 -4.84 -5.88
N ARG A 87 -18.22 -5.49 -7.05
CA ARG A 87 -17.89 -4.84 -8.32
C ARG A 87 -18.80 -3.66 -8.64
N ARG A 88 -20.10 -3.78 -8.33
CA ARG A 88 -21.06 -2.69 -8.53
C ARG A 88 -20.74 -1.52 -7.59
N LEU A 89 -20.62 -1.79 -6.30
CA LEU A 89 -20.36 -0.76 -5.28
C LEU A 89 -19.02 -0.05 -5.53
N ALA A 90 -17.96 -0.80 -5.85
CA ALA A 90 -16.65 -0.23 -6.15
C ALA A 90 -16.64 0.66 -7.41
N ALA A 91 -17.45 0.32 -8.43
CA ALA A 91 -17.60 1.16 -9.61
C ALA A 91 -18.34 2.48 -9.32
N ASP A 92 -19.34 2.42 -8.43
CA ASP A 92 -20.13 3.58 -8.02
C ASP A 92 -19.28 4.55 -7.16
N SER A 93 -18.43 4.03 -6.26
CA SER A 93 -17.53 4.84 -5.42
C SER A 93 -16.47 5.62 -6.20
N GLN A 94 -16.01 5.11 -7.35
CA GLN A 94 -15.03 5.82 -8.18
C GLN A 94 -15.62 7.00 -8.95
N GLN A 95 -16.96 7.09 -9.08
CA GLN A 95 -17.63 8.21 -9.75
C GLN A 95 -17.86 9.41 -8.82
N THR A 96 -17.88 9.19 -7.50
CA THR A 96 -18.15 10.25 -6.51
C THR A 96 -16.93 11.11 -6.17
N GLU A 97 -15.73 10.72 -6.61
CA GLU A 97 -14.47 11.43 -6.34
C GLU A 97 -13.94 12.27 -7.52
N SER A 98 -14.76 12.49 -8.57
CA SER A 98 -14.43 13.33 -9.75
C SER A 98 -15.16 14.67 -9.75
#